data_AF-A0A920J3H6-F1
#
_entry.id   AF-A0A920J3H6-F1
#
_cell.length_a   1.000
_cell.length_b   1.000
_cell.length_c   1.000
_cell.angle_alpha   90.00
_cell.angle_beta   90.00
_cell.angle_gamma   90.00
#
_symmetry.space_group_name_H-M   'P 1'
#
loop_
_entity.id
_entity.type
_entity.pdbx_description
1 polymer ?
#
loop_
_entity_poly.entity_id
_entity_poly.type
_entity_poly.pdbx_seq_one_letter_code
_entity_poly.pdbx_strand_id
1 'polypeptide(L)' 'MKQTKKDLKRLFNKEDWNKLHLQIIMYGREYCSARGCFGLTCSICSKINKERKRPIKTKKA' A
#
# COMPACT_ATOMS: atom_id res chain seq x y z
N MET A 1 -7.23 -4.55 15.02
CA MET A 1 -6.03 -3.95 14.38
C MET A 1 -5.06 -3.40 15.43
N LYS A 2 -4.23 -4.23 16.06
CA LYS A 2 -3.20 -3.76 17.02
C LYS A 2 -1.78 -4.07 16.55
N GLN A 3 -1.55 -5.24 15.94
CA GLN A 3 -0.23 -5.70 15.54
C GLN A 3 0.41 -4.84 14.43
N THR A 4 -0.28 -4.68 13.28
CA THR A 4 0.25 -3.92 12.12
C THR A 4 0.66 -2.48 12.45
N LYS A 5 -0.12 -1.79 13.29
CA LYS A 5 0.22 -0.41 13.70
C LYS A 5 1.43 -0.38 14.64
N LYS A 6 1.56 -1.37 15.54
CA LYS A 6 2.69 -1.48 16.47
C LYS A 6 3.99 -1.76 15.71
N ASP A 7 3.95 -2.64 14.72
CA ASP A 7 5.12 -3.00 13.91
C ASP A 7 5.59 -1.83 13.05
N LEU A 8 4.68 -1.12 12.38
CA LEU A 8 5.02 0.09 11.62
C LEU A 8 5.61 1.19 12.51
N LYS A 9 4.99 1.44 13.68
CA LYS A 9 5.48 2.42 14.64
C LYS A 9 6.85 2.06 15.25
N ARG A 10 7.26 0.79 15.21
CA ARG A 10 8.59 0.35 15.63
C ARG A 10 9.66 0.59 14.56
N LEU A 11 9.28 0.53 13.28
CA LEU A 11 10.21 0.67 12.15
C LEU A 11 10.51 2.13 11.77
N PHE A 12 9.64 3.07 12.12
CA PHE A 12 9.78 4.48 11.73
C PHE A 12 9.85 5.41 12.96
N ASN A 13 10.67 6.45 12.87
CA ASN A 13 10.78 7.50 13.90
C ASN A 13 9.43 8.19 14.11
N LYS A 14 9.14 8.58 15.37
CA LYS A 14 7.84 9.17 15.76
C LYS A 14 7.52 10.48 15.04
N GLU A 15 8.53 11.30 14.79
CA GLU A 15 8.44 12.58 14.08
C GLU A 15 7.92 12.42 12.65
N ASP A 16 8.24 11.32 11.97
CA ASP A 16 7.84 11.08 10.59
C ASP A 16 6.43 10.47 10.44
N TRP A 17 5.80 10.04 11.53
CA TRP A 17 4.53 9.30 11.45
C TRP A 17 3.43 10.07 10.73
N ASN A 18 3.30 11.37 10.97
CA ASN A 18 2.28 12.20 10.32
C ASN A 18 2.55 12.34 8.82
N LYS A 19 3.81 12.56 8.44
CA LYS A 19 4.22 12.70 7.04
C LYS A 19 4.02 11.39 6.27
N LEU A 20 4.50 10.27 6.83
CA LEU A 20 4.35 8.94 6.25
C LEU A 20 2.88 8.54 6.12
N HIS A 21 2.06 8.85 7.14
CA HIS A 21 0.63 8.57 7.09
C HIS A 21 -0.05 9.25 5.90
N LEU A 22 0.18 10.55 5.72
CA LEU A 22 -0.37 11.30 4.60
C LEU A 22 0.17 10.78 3.26
N GLN A 23 1.48 10.49 3.17
CA GLN A 23 2.07 9.93 1.96
C GLN A 23 1.44 8.60 1.55
N ILE A 24 1.18 7.70 2.51
CA ILE A 24 0.53 6.41 2.23
C ILE A 24 -0.91 6.61 1.75
N ILE A 25 -1.65 7.55 2.36
CA ILE A 25 -3.03 7.86 1.94
C ILE A 25 -3.07 8.42 0.52
N MET A 26 -2.25 9.43 0.22
CA MET A 26 -2.21 10.06 -1.10
C MET A 26 -1.76 9.04 -2.14
N TYR A 27 -0.73 8.25 -1.84
CA TYR A 27 -0.28 7.18 -2.72
C TYR A 27 -1.39 6.14 -3.02
N GLY A 28 -2.13 5.72 -1.99
CA GLY A 28 -3.25 4.79 -2.15
C GLY A 28 -4.40 5.37 -2.99
N ARG A 29 -4.61 6.68 -2.96
CA ARG A 29 -5.64 7.36 -3.75
C ARG A 29 -5.24 7.53 -5.21
N GLU A 30 -4.03 8.01 -5.45
CA GLU A 30 -3.58 8.38 -6.80
C GLU A 30 -3.02 7.19 -7.58
N TYR A 31 -2.24 6.31 -6.94
CA TYR A 31 -1.47 5.26 -7.63
C TYR A 31 -1.97 3.84 -7.38
N CYS A 32 -2.53 3.56 -6.20
CA CYS A 32 -2.95 2.21 -5.80
C CYS A 32 -4.40 2.15 -5.31
N SER A 33 -5.33 2.60 -6.16
CA SER A 33 -6.75 2.60 -5.82
C SER A 33 -7.28 1.19 -5.61
N ALA A 34 -8.15 1.01 -4.60
CA ALA A 34 -8.72 -0.31 -4.27
C ALA A 34 -9.49 -0.94 -5.45
N ARG A 35 -10.14 -0.09 -6.28
CA ARG A 35 -10.89 -0.54 -7.46
C ARG A 35 -10.04 -0.66 -8.72
N GLY A 36 -9.13 0.28 -8.98
CA GLY A 36 -8.34 0.31 -10.22
C GLY A 36 -7.04 -0.49 -10.17
N CYS A 37 -6.50 -0.77 -8.99
CA CYS A 37 -5.29 -1.57 -8.86
C CYS A 37 -5.62 -3.07 -8.82
N PHE A 38 -5.02 -3.83 -9.73
CA PHE A 38 -5.06 -5.29 -9.76
C PHE A 38 -3.72 -5.93 -9.37
N GLY A 39 -2.85 -5.16 -8.69
CA GLY A 39 -1.53 -5.62 -8.25
C GLY A 39 -0.47 -5.65 -9.34
N LEU A 40 -0.71 -4.97 -10.48
CA LEU A 40 0.19 -4.92 -11.63
C LEU A 40 0.53 -3.49 -12.06
N THR A 41 -0.40 -2.56 -11.88
CA THR A 41 -0.32 -1.20 -12.44
C THR A 41 0.44 -0.24 -11.52
N CYS A 42 0.35 -0.41 -10.21
CA CYS A 42 1.00 0.49 -9.25
C CYS A 42 2.50 0.19 -9.12
N SER A 43 3.33 1.22 -8.96
CA SER A 43 4.81 1.10 -8.92
C SER A 43 5.29 0.21 -7.77
N ILE A 44 4.65 0.29 -6.61
CA ILE A 44 4.91 -0.60 -5.47
C ILE A 44 4.47 -2.04 -5.79
N CYS A 45 3.30 -2.21 -6.38
CA CYS A 45 2.71 -3.51 -6.67
C CYS A 45 3.54 -4.28 -7.68
N SER A 46 3.98 -3.60 -8.74
CA SER A 46 4.86 -4.15 -9.78
C SER A 46 6.24 -4.54 -9.22
N LYS A 47 6.82 -3.70 -8.34
CA LYS A 47 8.12 -3.99 -7.70
C LYS A 47 8.08 -5.14 -6.71
N ILE A 48 7.01 -5.26 -5.92
CA ILE A 48 6.87 -6.32 -4.92
C ILE A 48 6.45 -7.64 -5.59
N ASN A 49 5.61 -7.58 -6.62
CA ASN A 49 5.04 -8.76 -7.27
C ASN A 49 5.61 -8.94 -8.70
N LYS A 50 6.94 -8.89 -8.85
CA LYS A 50 7.63 -8.94 -10.15
C LYS A 50 7.24 -10.15 -11.02
N GLU A 51 6.96 -11.29 -10.41
CA GLU A 51 6.63 -12.53 -11.14
C GLU A 51 5.14 -12.68 -11.43
N ARG A 52 4.29 -11.77 -10.93
CA ARG A 52 2.84 -11.87 -11.11
C ARG A 52 2.48 -11.40 -12.52
N LYS A 53 1.99 -12.33 -13.34
CA LYS A 53 1.51 -12.05 -14.71
C LYS A 53 0.00 -11.81 -14.81
N ARG A 54 -0.77 -12.12 -13.75
CA ARG A 54 -2.24 -12.09 -13.76
C ARG A 54 -2.80 -11.08 -12.75
N PRO A 55 -3.88 -10.35 -13.10
CA PRO A 55 -4.51 -9.40 -12.19
C PRO A 55 -5.17 -10.13 -11.00
N ILE A 56 -5.03 -9.57 -9.80
CA ILE A 56 -5.71 -10.08 -8.60
C ILE A 56 -7.20 -9.78 -8.73
N LYS A 57 -8.02 -10.83 -8.87
CA LYS A 57 -9.47 -10.74 -8.77
C LYS A 57 -9.89 -10.89 -7.32
N THR A 58 -10.05 -9.77 -6.62
CA THR A 58 -10.67 -9.73 -5.28
C THR A 58 -12.16 -9.42 -5.40
N LYS A 59 -12.97 -9.86 -4.42
CA LYS A 59 -14.34 -9.36 -4.25
C LYS A 59 -14.26 -7.89 -3.84
N LYS A 60 -14.36 -6.99 -4.82
CA LYS A 60 -14.40 -5.55 -4.60
C LYS A 60 -15.87 -5.16 -4.37
N ALA A 61 -16.15 -4.44 -3.28
CA ALA A 61 -17.49 -3.97 -2.91
C ALA A 61 -17.93 -2.76 -3.74
#